data_AF-A0A453J0P0-F1
#
_entry.id   AF-A0A453J0P0-F1
#
_cell.length_a   1.000
_cell.length_b   1.000
_cell.length_c   1.000
_cell.angle_alpha   90.00
_cell.angle_beta   90.00
_cell.angle_gamma   90.00
#
_symmetry.space_group_name_H-M   'P 1'
#
loop_
_entity.id
_entity.type
_entity.pdbx_description
1 polymer ?
#
loop_
_entity_poly.entity_id
_entity_poly.type
_entity_poly.pdbx_seq_one_letter_code
_entity_poly.pdbx_strand_id
1 'polypeptide(L)'
;MLFCHATTEEVSAVKGILDVFGTASRLQVNYTKSSATVLHGDDSDVGLIELLGCPVVTLPITYLGIPLTTRRPSAAQLQPLVDAVAGRLPTWKAWLMNKAGRLALVKSVLSAIPIHQLLVLAPPKKTLKLLEKIQRGFLWAGRADAHGGHCHVNWRRVCRPLEYGGLGVRDLERMGLALRLRWLWLARTDTECAWQGLDLQFSSKERALFHASTTMAIGDGSTALFWEDR
;
A
#
# COMPACT_ATOMS: atom_id res chain seq x y z
N MET A 1 4.72 11.07 -12.40
CA MET A 1 3.42 11.73 -12.14
C MET A 1 3.65 13.20 -12.28
N LEU A 2 2.85 13.88 -13.10
CA LEU A 2 2.86 15.32 -13.25
C LEU A 2 1.48 15.82 -12.82
N PHE A 3 1.44 16.96 -12.14
CA PHE A 3 0.20 17.61 -11.73
C PHE A 3 0.19 18.99 -12.39
N CYS A 4 -0.95 19.34 -12.99
CA CYS A 4 -1.20 20.64 -13.58
C CYS A 4 -2.70 20.92 -13.47
N HIS A 5 -3.09 22.19 -13.53
CA HIS A 5 -4.46 22.60 -13.72
C HIS A 5 -4.94 22.22 -15.12
N ALA A 6 -6.23 21.95 -15.25
CA ALA A 6 -6.87 21.65 -16.52
C ALA A 6 -7.10 22.95 -17.32
N THR A 7 -6.02 23.65 -17.69
CA THR A 7 -6.06 24.82 -18.58
C THR A 7 -5.26 24.53 -19.84
N THR A 8 -5.68 25.09 -20.97
CA THR A 8 -5.01 24.90 -22.27
C THR A 8 -3.54 25.30 -22.23
N GLU A 9 -3.23 26.37 -21.50
CA GLU A 9 -1.87 26.90 -21.32
C GLU A 9 -0.99 25.90 -20.56
N GLU A 10 -1.45 25.38 -19.42
CA GLU A 10 -0.67 24.43 -18.62
C GLU A 10 -0.51 23.08 -19.32
N VAL A 11 -1.57 22.58 -19.96
CA VAL A 11 -1.50 21.33 -20.74
C VAL A 11 -0.48 21.44 -21.87
N SER A 12 -0.49 22.57 -22.59
CA SER A 12 0.47 22.83 -23.66
C SER A 12 1.90 23.00 -23.12
N ALA A 13 2.05 23.65 -21.97
CA ALA A 13 3.34 23.80 -21.30
C ALA A 13 3.91 22.45 -20.86
N VAL A 14 3.11 21.56 -20.26
CA VAL A 14 3.53 20.21 -19.88
C VAL A 14 4.04 19.43 -21.10
N LYS A 15 3.31 19.49 -22.22
CA LYS A 15 3.73 18.83 -23.47
C LYS A 15 5.04 19.40 -23.99
N GLY A 16 5.16 20.73 -24.04
CA GLY A 16 6.38 21.41 -24.45
C GLY A 16 7.59 21.06 -23.57
N ILE A 17 7.41 21.01 -22.24
CA ILE A 17 8.47 20.59 -21.29
C ILE A 17 8.90 19.16 -21.59
N LEU A 18 7.96 18.24 -21.81
CA LEU A 18 8.26 16.86 -22.14
C LEU A 18 9.01 16.72 -23.48
N ASP A 19 8.67 17.53 -24.47
CA ASP A 19 9.34 17.54 -25.78
C ASP A 19 10.76 18.13 -25.68
N VAL A 20 10.94 19.23 -24.93
CA VAL A 20 12.25 19.85 -24.67
C VAL A 20 13.15 18.87 -23.90
N PHE A 21 12.62 18.26 -22.84
CA PHE A 21 13.31 17.22 -22.08
C PHE A 21 13.68 16.04 -22.97
N GLY A 22 12.75 15.57 -23.81
CA GLY A 22 13.00 14.47 -24.74
C GLY A 22 14.10 14.80 -25.76
N THR A 23 14.12 16.03 -26.26
CA THR A 23 15.17 16.51 -27.17
C THR A 23 16.53 16.55 -26.47
N ALA A 24 16.60 17.06 -25.24
CA ALA A 24 17.85 17.17 -24.48
C ALA A 24 18.37 15.80 -24.01
N SER A 25 17.49 14.93 -23.52
CA SER A 25 17.84 13.62 -22.93
C SER A 25 17.89 12.48 -23.96
N ARG A 26 17.39 12.71 -25.19
CA ARG A 26 17.12 11.68 -26.21
C ARG A 26 16.10 10.62 -25.79
N LEU A 27 15.31 10.90 -24.77
CA LEU A 27 14.18 10.06 -24.37
C LEU A 27 12.90 10.50 -25.11
N GLN A 28 11.95 9.57 -25.29
CA GLN A 28 10.64 9.88 -25.85
C GLN A 28 9.54 9.44 -24.90
N VAL A 29 8.52 10.28 -24.76
CA VAL A 29 7.34 9.95 -23.97
C VAL A 29 6.53 8.89 -24.70
N ASN A 30 6.23 7.80 -24.01
CA ASN A 30 5.31 6.80 -24.50
C ASN A 30 3.88 7.19 -24.12
N TYR A 31 3.21 7.93 -25.00
CA TYR A 31 1.83 8.40 -24.77
C TYR A 31 0.80 7.26 -24.70
N THR A 32 1.08 6.09 -25.28
CA THR A 32 0.17 4.92 -25.19
C THR A 32 0.25 4.20 -23.84
N LYS A 33 1.37 4.32 -23.13
CA LYS A 33 1.55 3.83 -21.75
C LYS A 33 1.28 4.90 -20.69
N SER A 34 1.19 6.16 -21.09
CA SER A 34 0.85 7.28 -20.23
C SER A 34 -0.67 7.44 -20.18
N SER A 35 -1.19 8.05 -19.13
CA SER A 35 -2.62 8.35 -19.02
C SER A 35 -2.83 9.67 -18.30
N ALA A 36 -3.89 10.39 -18.67
CA ALA A 36 -4.33 11.57 -17.96
C ALA A 36 -5.58 11.26 -17.13
N THR A 37 -5.68 11.88 -15.95
CA THR A 37 -6.81 11.66 -15.04
C THR A 37 -7.15 12.99 -14.38
N VAL A 38 -8.41 13.41 -14.49
CA VAL A 38 -8.93 14.56 -13.75
C VAL A 38 -9.17 14.14 -12.30
N LEU A 39 -8.58 14.87 -11.34
CA LEU A 39 -8.75 14.61 -9.91
C LEU A 39 -10.00 15.30 -9.34
N HIS A 40 -10.22 16.54 -9.77
CA HIS A 40 -11.36 17.37 -9.42
C HIS A 40 -11.65 18.29 -10.61
N GLY A 41 -12.85 18.21 -11.18
CA GLY A 41 -13.18 18.95 -12.40
C GLY A 41 -14.47 18.46 -13.03
N ASP A 42 -14.96 19.23 -14.01
CA ASP A 42 -16.17 18.97 -14.77
C ASP A 42 -15.86 18.32 -16.13
N ASP A 43 -16.89 17.92 -16.88
CA ASP A 43 -16.72 17.28 -18.20
C ASP A 43 -15.95 18.17 -19.20
N SER A 44 -15.95 19.50 -19.01
CA SER A 44 -15.13 20.42 -19.80
C SER A 44 -13.62 20.20 -19.63
N ASP A 45 -13.19 19.79 -18.44
CA ASP A 45 -11.77 19.57 -18.12
C ASP A 45 -11.24 18.30 -18.78
N VAL A 46 -12.13 17.33 -19.01
CA VAL A 46 -11.80 16.09 -19.72
C VAL A 46 -11.37 16.38 -21.16
N GLY A 47 -12.10 17.26 -21.86
CA GLY A 47 -11.74 17.66 -23.23
C GLY A 47 -10.41 18.42 -23.31
N LEU A 48 -10.03 19.15 -22.26
CA LEU A 48 -8.76 19.87 -22.21
C LEU A 48 -7.56 18.92 -22.02
N ILE A 49 -7.69 17.90 -21.18
CA ILE A 49 -6.59 16.95 -20.97
C ILE A 49 -6.40 15.99 -22.15
N GLU A 50 -7.41 15.80 -23.01
CA GLU A 50 -7.26 15.04 -24.26
C GLU A 50 -6.19 15.64 -25.19
N LEU A 51 -5.92 16.95 -25.09
CA LEU A 51 -4.86 17.64 -25.84
C LEU A 51 -3.45 17.10 -25.52
N LEU A 52 -3.26 16.44 -24.38
CA LEU A 52 -2.00 15.74 -24.03
C LEU A 52 -1.71 14.58 -24.99
N GLY A 53 -2.73 14.03 -25.66
CA GLY A 53 -2.58 12.91 -26.58
C GLY A 53 -2.36 11.55 -25.90
N CYS A 54 -2.64 11.45 -24.60
CA CYS A 54 -2.68 10.18 -23.86
C CYS A 54 -4.12 9.79 -23.52
N PRO A 55 -4.42 8.49 -23.36
CA PRO A 55 -5.72 8.01 -22.89
C PRO A 55 -6.16 8.69 -21.59
N VAL A 56 -7.40 9.18 -21.57
CA VAL A 56 -8.02 9.66 -20.34
C VAL A 56 -8.57 8.46 -19.57
N VAL A 57 -8.16 8.33 -18.31
CA VAL A 57 -8.55 7.22 -17.43
C VAL A 57 -9.12 7.79 -16.14
N THR A 58 -10.22 7.21 -15.67
CA THR A 58 -10.84 7.58 -14.40
C THR A 58 -10.20 6.84 -13.23
N LEU A 59 -10.20 7.46 -12.05
CA LEU A 59 -9.76 6.78 -10.84
C LEU A 59 -10.68 5.59 -10.53
N PRO A 60 -10.14 4.46 -10.03
CA PRO A 60 -8.75 4.27 -9.59
C PRO A 60 -7.77 3.92 -10.73
N ILE A 61 -6.58 4.52 -10.69
CA ILE A 61 -5.43 4.13 -11.54
C ILE A 61 -4.39 3.37 -10.72
N THR A 62 -3.65 2.44 -11.32
CA THR A 62 -2.63 1.67 -10.60
C THR A 62 -1.25 2.28 -10.83
N TYR A 63 -0.56 2.64 -9.75
CA TYR A 63 0.82 3.12 -9.79
C TYR A 63 1.69 2.28 -8.87
N LEU A 64 2.75 1.67 -9.42
CA LEU A 64 3.67 0.76 -8.70
C LEU A 64 2.94 -0.37 -7.94
N GLY A 65 1.80 -0.83 -8.47
CA GLY A 65 0.98 -1.89 -7.85
C GLY A 65 0.09 -1.40 -6.70
N ILE A 66 -0.04 -0.10 -6.50
CA ILE A 66 -0.97 0.52 -5.53
C ILE A 66 -2.09 1.24 -6.29
N PRO A 67 -3.37 0.99 -5.97
CA PRO A 67 -4.47 1.75 -6.55
C PRO A 67 -4.51 3.16 -5.96
N LEU A 68 -4.28 4.15 -6.81
CA LEU A 68 -4.44 5.55 -6.48
C LEU A 68 -5.92 5.91 -6.50
N THR A 69 -6.37 6.50 -5.40
CA THR A 69 -7.78 6.81 -5.13
C THR A 69 -7.85 8.13 -4.35
N THR A 70 -8.92 8.89 -4.52
CA THR A 70 -9.19 10.10 -3.71
C THR A 70 -9.74 9.79 -2.32
N ARG A 71 -10.17 8.55 -2.10
CA ARG A 71 -10.73 8.05 -0.84
C ARG A 71 -10.02 6.77 -0.43
N ARG A 72 -10.26 6.29 0.79
CA ARG A 72 -9.72 4.99 1.22
C ARG A 72 -10.17 3.88 0.25
N PRO A 73 -9.24 3.06 -0.27
CA PRO A 73 -9.58 2.07 -1.27
C PRO A 73 -10.51 1.01 -0.69
N SER A 74 -11.53 0.65 -1.47
CA SER A 74 -12.49 -0.38 -1.10
C SER A 74 -11.87 -1.78 -1.18
N ALA A 75 -12.55 -2.76 -0.58
CA ALA A 75 -12.10 -4.15 -0.68
C ALA A 75 -12.08 -4.66 -2.13
N ALA A 76 -12.97 -4.17 -2.99
CA ALA A 76 -12.99 -4.50 -4.41
C ALA A 76 -11.78 -3.92 -5.15
N GLN A 77 -11.39 -2.68 -4.84
CA GLN A 77 -10.21 -2.05 -5.43
C GLN A 77 -8.89 -2.72 -4.99
N LEU A 78 -8.87 -3.36 -3.82
CA LEU A 78 -7.73 -4.14 -3.34
C LEU A 78 -7.83 -5.65 -3.66
N GLN A 79 -8.84 -6.07 -4.44
CA GLN A 79 -8.96 -7.46 -4.87
C GLN A 79 -7.73 -7.97 -5.64
N PRO A 80 -7.07 -7.15 -6.51
CA PRO A 80 -5.84 -7.59 -7.19
C PRO A 80 -4.72 -8.01 -6.24
N LEU A 81 -4.62 -7.43 -5.04
CA LEU A 81 -3.65 -7.89 -4.03
C LEU A 81 -3.99 -9.29 -3.52
N VAL A 82 -5.27 -9.55 -3.24
CA VAL A 82 -5.75 -10.85 -2.79
C VAL A 82 -5.50 -11.91 -3.88
N ASP A 83 -5.77 -11.55 -5.13
CA ASP A 83 -5.56 -12.41 -6.29
C ASP A 83 -4.06 -12.69 -6.52
N ALA A 84 -3.19 -11.69 -6.32
CA ALA A 84 -1.74 -11.88 -6.42
C ALA A 84 -1.21 -12.85 -5.35
N VAL A 85 -1.77 -12.83 -4.14
CA VAL A 85 -1.43 -13.78 -3.07
C VAL A 85 -1.99 -15.17 -3.39
N ALA A 86 -3.24 -15.27 -3.82
CA ALA A 86 -3.86 -16.53 -4.22
C ALA A 86 -3.14 -17.18 -5.41
N GLY A 87 -2.73 -16.37 -6.39
CA GLY A 87 -2.06 -16.80 -7.62
C GLY A 87 -0.68 -17.43 -7.40
N ARG A 88 -0.08 -17.30 -6.21
CA ARG A 88 1.17 -18.01 -5.88
C ARG A 88 0.96 -19.48 -5.55
N LEU A 89 -0.22 -19.85 -5.04
CA LEU A 89 -0.47 -21.20 -4.52
C LEU A 89 -0.36 -22.30 -5.57
N PRO A 90 -0.92 -22.17 -6.79
CA PRO A 90 -0.84 -23.22 -7.81
C PRO A 90 0.61 -23.60 -8.17
N THR A 91 1.53 -22.65 -8.14
CA THR A 91 2.94 -22.85 -8.49
C THR A 91 3.68 -23.77 -7.50
N TRP A 92 3.24 -23.84 -6.24
CA TRP A 92 4.01 -24.48 -5.17
C TRP A 92 3.73 -25.96 -4.97
N LYS A 93 2.83 -26.57 -5.77
CA LYS A 93 2.50 -28.01 -5.70
C LYS A 93 2.37 -28.49 -4.25
N ALA A 94 1.48 -27.86 -3.47
CA ALA A 94 1.43 -28.00 -2.01
C ALA A 94 1.33 -29.45 -1.50
N TRP A 95 0.83 -30.38 -2.32
CA TRP A 95 0.77 -31.81 -2.04
C TRP A 95 2.15 -32.47 -1.89
N LEU A 96 3.20 -31.90 -2.50
CA LEU A 96 4.61 -32.30 -2.33
C LEU A 96 5.25 -31.72 -1.06
N MET A 97 4.55 -30.87 -0.32
CA MET A 97 5.10 -30.14 0.81
C MET A 97 4.53 -30.62 2.14
N ASN A 98 5.41 -30.80 3.13
CA ASN A 98 5.00 -30.96 4.52
C ASN A 98 4.55 -29.61 5.13
N LYS A 99 3.94 -29.65 6.32
CA LYS A 99 3.43 -28.44 7.01
C LYS A 99 4.52 -27.40 7.30
N ALA A 100 5.75 -27.84 7.59
CA ALA A 100 6.87 -26.95 7.87
C ALA A 100 7.31 -26.17 6.61
N GLY A 101 7.39 -26.84 5.45
CA GLY A 101 7.67 -26.19 4.17
C GLY A 101 6.58 -25.20 3.78
N ARG A 102 5.30 -25.54 3.99
CA ARG A 102 4.19 -24.60 3.77
C ARG A 102 4.29 -23.40 4.71
N LEU A 103 4.59 -23.62 5.99
CA LEU A 103 4.80 -22.55 6.96
C LEU A 103 5.94 -21.60 6.53
N ALA A 104 7.05 -22.15 6.03
CA ALA A 104 8.15 -21.34 5.51
C ALA A 104 7.68 -20.40 4.40
N LEU A 105 6.92 -20.89 3.41
CA LEU A 105 6.39 -20.07 2.32
C LEU A 105 5.31 -19.05 2.76
N VAL A 106 4.49 -19.39 3.76
CA VAL A 106 3.57 -18.43 4.38
C VAL A 106 4.35 -17.25 4.94
N LYS A 107 5.43 -17.52 5.68
CA LYS A 107 6.26 -16.50 6.34
C LYS A 107 7.07 -15.67 5.34
N SER A 108 7.73 -16.32 4.39
CA SER A 108 8.67 -15.64 3.48
C SER A 108 8.02 -15.01 2.27
N VAL A 109 6.90 -15.58 1.76
CA VAL A 109 6.28 -15.10 0.51
C VAL A 109 4.88 -14.54 0.74
N LEU A 110 3.94 -15.31 1.28
CA LEU A 110 2.54 -14.84 1.39
C LEU A 110 2.39 -13.67 2.36
N SER A 111 3.23 -13.60 3.40
CA SER A 111 3.28 -12.45 4.32
C SER A 111 4.05 -11.26 3.75
N ALA A 112 4.88 -11.47 2.72
CA ALA A 112 5.72 -10.45 2.13
C ALA A 112 5.02 -9.67 1.01
N ILE A 113 4.22 -10.34 0.19
CA ILE A 113 3.47 -9.71 -0.92
C ILE A 113 2.65 -8.48 -0.47
N PRO A 114 1.86 -8.52 0.61
CA PRO A 114 1.07 -7.35 1.02
C PRO A 114 1.88 -6.22 1.67
N ILE A 115 3.19 -6.41 1.96
CA ILE A 115 4.02 -5.40 2.64
C ILE A 115 3.95 -4.05 1.95
N HIS A 116 4.11 -4.04 0.63
CA HIS A 116 4.20 -2.80 -0.13
C HIS A 116 2.95 -1.94 0.01
N GLN A 117 1.76 -2.56 -0.06
CA GLN A 117 0.50 -1.85 0.15
C GLN A 117 0.26 -1.52 1.63
N LEU A 118 0.56 -2.43 2.55
CA LEU A 118 0.40 -2.21 4.00
C LEU A 118 1.25 -1.05 4.52
N LEU A 119 2.40 -0.81 3.88
CA LEU A 119 3.28 0.32 4.18
C LEU A 119 2.63 1.65 3.85
N VAL A 120 1.85 1.74 2.77
CA VAL A 120 1.30 3.02 2.27
C VAL A 120 -0.12 3.29 2.79
N LEU A 121 -0.93 2.26 2.97
CA LEU A 121 -2.34 2.40 3.36
C LEU A 121 -2.79 1.35 4.36
N ALA A 122 -3.87 1.67 5.09
CA ALA A 122 -4.57 0.73 5.96
C ALA A 122 -5.71 0.04 5.16
N PRO A 123 -5.58 -1.25 4.79
CA PRO A 123 -6.62 -1.94 4.02
C PRO A 123 -7.90 -2.12 4.83
N PRO A 124 -9.07 -2.23 4.19
CA PRO A 124 -10.28 -2.66 4.86
C PRO A 124 -10.08 -4.01 5.55
N LYS A 125 -10.67 -4.20 6.73
CA LYS A 125 -10.60 -5.46 7.48
C LYS A 125 -11.04 -6.68 6.66
N LYS A 126 -11.95 -6.49 5.70
CA LYS A 126 -12.38 -7.54 4.76
C LYS A 126 -11.20 -8.06 3.94
N THR A 127 -10.36 -7.19 3.40
CA THR A 127 -9.17 -7.55 2.62
C THR A 127 -8.17 -8.32 3.48
N LEU A 128 -7.88 -7.84 4.69
CA LEU A 128 -6.98 -8.55 5.62
C LEU A 128 -7.48 -9.96 5.94
N LYS A 129 -8.78 -10.13 6.21
CA LYS A 129 -9.40 -11.44 6.45
C LYS A 129 -9.29 -12.38 5.24
N LEU A 130 -9.39 -11.86 4.01
CA LEU A 130 -9.22 -12.67 2.80
C LEU A 130 -7.77 -13.15 2.64
N LEU A 131 -6.80 -12.27 2.89
CA LEU A 131 -5.38 -12.63 2.87
C LEU A 131 -5.05 -13.69 3.94
N GLU A 132 -5.52 -13.49 5.17
CA GLU A 132 -5.37 -14.47 6.25
C GLU A 132 -6.06 -15.80 5.92
N LYS A 133 -7.23 -15.76 5.27
CA LYS A 133 -7.93 -16.98 4.81
C LYS A 133 -7.03 -17.79 3.88
N ILE A 134 -6.37 -17.14 2.92
CA ILE A 134 -5.44 -17.80 1.97
C ILE A 134 -4.21 -18.35 2.71
N GLN A 135 -3.58 -17.55 3.57
CA GLN A 135 -2.41 -17.99 4.35
C GLN A 135 -2.73 -19.21 5.23
N ARG A 136 -3.88 -19.18 5.90
CA ARG A 136 -4.38 -20.26 6.74
C ARG A 136 -4.74 -21.50 5.94
N GLY A 137 -5.43 -21.30 4.81
CA GLY A 137 -5.79 -22.38 3.90
C GLY A 137 -4.55 -23.11 3.39
N PHE A 138 -3.56 -22.34 2.95
CA PHE A 138 -2.33 -22.92 2.42
C PHE A 138 -1.55 -23.67 3.49
N LEU A 139 -1.38 -23.08 4.69
CA LEU A 139 -0.66 -23.73 5.79
C LEU A 139 -1.25 -25.11 6.13
N TRP A 140 -2.56 -25.18 6.32
CA TRP A 140 -3.21 -26.37 6.87
C TRP A 140 -3.70 -27.35 5.82
N ALA A 141 -4.27 -26.87 4.72
CA ALA A 141 -4.88 -27.69 3.68
C ALA A 141 -4.09 -27.72 2.36
N GLY A 142 -3.07 -26.87 2.20
CA GLY A 142 -2.29 -26.79 0.94
C GLY A 142 -3.07 -26.17 -0.22
N ARG A 143 -4.16 -25.45 0.05
CA ARG A 143 -5.03 -24.80 -0.95
C ARG A 143 -5.54 -23.47 -0.41
N ALA A 144 -6.07 -22.60 -1.27
CA ALA A 144 -6.49 -21.26 -0.85
C ALA A 144 -7.62 -21.28 0.21
N ASP A 145 -8.49 -22.30 0.17
CA ASP A 145 -9.60 -22.43 1.11
C ASP A 145 -9.43 -23.62 2.08
N ALA A 146 -9.68 -23.36 3.36
CA ALA A 146 -9.75 -24.39 4.39
C ALA A 146 -11.00 -24.19 5.25
N HIS A 147 -11.81 -25.24 5.32
CA HIS A 147 -12.89 -25.41 6.30
C HIS A 147 -12.34 -25.59 7.72
N GLY A 148 -13.17 -25.29 8.73
CA GLY A 148 -12.78 -25.28 10.14
C GLY A 148 -12.08 -26.56 10.62
N GLY A 149 -12.51 -27.73 10.12
CA GLY A 149 -11.91 -29.03 10.47
C GLY A 149 -10.46 -29.23 10.02
N HIS A 150 -9.94 -28.41 9.10
CA HIS A 150 -8.54 -28.50 8.67
C HIS A 150 -7.59 -27.68 9.57
N CYS A 151 -8.09 -26.69 10.32
CA CYS A 151 -7.26 -25.76 11.07
C CYS A 151 -6.98 -26.28 12.49
N HIS A 152 -5.82 -26.88 12.70
CA HIS A 152 -5.46 -27.46 14.01
C HIS A 152 -5.19 -26.43 15.11
N VAL A 153 -4.80 -25.20 14.75
CA VAL A 153 -4.42 -24.16 15.71
C VAL A 153 -5.12 -22.84 15.35
N ASN A 154 -5.60 -22.15 16.38
CA ASN A 154 -6.17 -20.80 16.23
C ASN A 154 -5.16 -19.85 15.55
N TRP A 155 -5.61 -19.13 14.53
CA TRP A 155 -4.74 -18.24 13.73
C TRP A 155 -4.02 -17.18 14.57
N ARG A 156 -4.68 -16.63 15.59
CA ARG A 156 -4.05 -15.66 16.51
C ARG A 156 -2.88 -16.26 17.27
N ARG A 157 -2.89 -17.57 17.56
CA ARG A 157 -1.77 -18.27 18.20
C ARG A 157 -0.67 -18.58 17.19
N VAL A 158 -1.03 -18.95 15.96
CA VAL A 158 -0.09 -19.13 14.83
C VAL A 158 0.73 -17.86 14.59
N CYS A 159 0.10 -16.69 14.67
CA CYS A 159 0.75 -15.39 14.45
C CYS A 159 1.61 -14.88 15.63
N ARG A 160 1.65 -15.58 16.77
CA ARG A 160 2.52 -15.18 17.87
C ARG A 160 3.99 -15.44 17.52
N PRO A 161 4.94 -14.66 18.06
CA PRO A 161 6.36 -15.00 17.99
C PRO A 161 6.63 -16.40 18.56
N LEU A 162 7.74 -17.01 18.13
CA LEU A 162 8.12 -18.35 18.58
C LEU A 162 8.33 -18.40 20.10
N GLU A 163 8.92 -17.35 20.67
CA GLU A 163 9.13 -17.16 22.12
C GLU A 163 7.83 -17.22 22.93
N TYR A 164 6.70 -16.85 22.32
CA TYR A 164 5.38 -16.90 22.95
C TYR A 164 4.55 -18.13 22.52
N GLY A 165 5.21 -19.18 22.03
CA GLY A 165 4.58 -20.45 21.64
C GLY A 165 3.73 -20.38 20.36
N GLY A 166 4.03 -19.43 19.47
CA GLY A 166 3.43 -19.34 18.13
C GLY A 166 4.32 -19.92 17.03
N LEU A 167 3.89 -19.77 15.78
CA LEU A 167 4.64 -20.24 14.60
C LEU A 167 5.43 -19.10 13.91
N GLY A 168 5.31 -17.87 14.42
CA GLY A 168 5.99 -16.68 13.89
C GLY A 168 5.46 -16.24 12.53
N VAL A 169 4.20 -16.52 12.20
CA VAL A 169 3.53 -15.89 11.05
C VAL A 169 3.22 -14.45 11.40
N ARG A 170 3.41 -13.51 10.46
CA ARG A 170 3.15 -12.09 10.73
C ARG A 170 1.65 -11.83 10.72
N ASP A 171 1.13 -11.25 11.80
CA ASP A 171 -0.23 -10.71 11.84
C ASP A 171 -0.28 -9.47 10.93
N LEU A 172 -1.07 -9.53 9.85
CA LEU A 172 -1.07 -8.50 8.81
C LEU A 172 -1.63 -7.16 9.31
N GLU A 173 -2.58 -7.17 10.26
CA GLU A 173 -3.14 -5.95 10.84
C GLU A 173 -2.08 -5.24 11.70
N ARG A 174 -1.45 -5.97 12.63
CA ARG A 174 -0.40 -5.44 13.50
C ARG A 174 0.83 -4.99 12.72
N MET A 175 1.22 -5.79 11.74
CA MET A 175 2.33 -5.49 10.85
C MET A 175 2.08 -4.24 10.02
N GLY A 176 0.86 -4.07 9.48
CA GLY A 176 0.51 -2.85 8.77
C GLY A 176 0.57 -1.62 9.66
N LEU A 177 0.05 -1.71 10.90
CA LEU A 177 0.16 -0.63 11.88
C LEU A 177 1.63 -0.26 12.13
N ALA A 178 2.49 -1.25 12.38
CA ALA A 178 3.92 -1.02 12.63
C ALA A 178 4.65 -0.41 11.42
N LEU A 179 4.35 -0.87 10.20
CA LEU A 179 4.98 -0.34 8.97
C LEU A 179 4.64 1.13 8.76
N ARG A 180 3.40 1.55 9.05
CA ARG A 180 2.96 2.94 8.83
C ARG A 180 3.48 3.93 9.85
N LEU A 181 4.00 3.48 11.00
CA LEU A 181 4.68 4.37 11.95
C LEU A 181 5.89 5.07 11.33
N ARG A 182 6.48 4.50 10.28
CA ARG A 182 7.54 5.14 9.50
C ARG A 182 7.14 6.54 9.00
N TRP A 183 5.89 6.73 8.60
CA TRP A 183 5.43 8.03 8.09
C TRP A 183 5.29 9.06 9.20
N LEU A 184 4.84 8.66 10.39
CA LEU A 184 4.84 9.51 11.58
C LEU A 184 6.26 9.91 11.98
N TRP A 185 7.20 8.97 11.90
CA TRP A 185 8.62 9.24 12.13
C TRP A 185 9.16 10.26 11.12
N LEU A 186 9.01 9.98 9.82
CA LEU A 186 9.52 10.85 8.77
C LEU A 186 8.90 12.25 8.83
N ALA A 187 7.61 12.36 9.17
CA ALA A 187 6.93 13.65 9.28
C ALA A 187 7.56 14.57 10.35
N ARG A 188 8.29 13.99 11.32
CA ARG A 188 8.99 14.72 12.38
C ARG A 188 10.47 14.89 12.12
N THR A 189 11.11 13.93 11.46
CA THR A 189 12.57 13.94 11.27
C THR A 189 13.02 14.49 9.94
N ASP A 190 12.17 14.43 8.91
CA ASP A 190 12.50 14.82 7.54
C ASP A 190 11.84 16.16 7.21
N THR A 191 12.56 17.24 7.52
CA THR A 191 12.08 18.62 7.30
C THR A 191 12.15 19.06 5.85
N GLU A 192 12.81 18.30 4.97
CA GLU A 192 13.00 18.66 3.56
C GLU A 192 12.16 17.76 2.63
N CYS A 193 11.28 16.92 3.19
CA CYS A 193 10.50 16.01 2.39
C CYS A 193 9.47 16.76 1.51
N ALA A 194 9.32 16.33 0.25
CA ALA A 194 8.41 16.95 -0.71
C ALA A 194 6.92 16.92 -0.31
N TRP A 195 6.57 16.14 0.72
CA TRP A 195 5.22 16.02 1.26
C TRP A 195 5.07 16.70 2.63
N GLN A 196 6.06 17.50 3.05
CA GLN A 196 5.97 18.30 4.27
C GLN A 196 4.74 19.22 4.23
N GLY A 197 4.04 19.33 5.36
CA GLY A 197 2.83 20.13 5.49
C GLY A 197 1.55 19.48 4.95
N LEU A 198 1.63 18.30 4.31
CA LEU A 198 0.43 17.53 3.98
C LEU A 198 -0.18 16.91 5.25
N ASP A 199 -1.51 16.96 5.35
CA ASP A 199 -2.24 16.30 6.43
C ASP A 199 -2.27 14.77 6.22
N LEU A 200 -1.27 14.11 6.78
CA LEU A 200 -1.20 12.66 6.78
C LEU A 200 -2.21 12.08 7.79
N GLN A 201 -3.23 11.44 7.25
CA GLN A 201 -4.33 10.86 8.00
C GLN A 201 -3.92 9.58 8.75
N PHE A 202 -3.53 9.71 10.02
CA PHE A 202 -3.23 8.59 10.92
C PHE A 202 -4.37 8.27 11.88
N SER A 203 -4.61 6.99 12.12
CA SER A 203 -5.57 6.55 13.15
C SER A 203 -5.06 6.81 14.57
N SER A 204 -5.98 6.90 15.52
CA SER A 204 -5.65 7.02 16.95
C SER A 204 -4.74 5.89 17.45
N LYS A 205 -4.90 4.68 16.90
CA LYS A 205 -4.06 3.52 17.22
C LYS A 205 -2.62 3.67 16.73
N GLU A 206 -2.43 4.24 15.54
CA GLU A 206 -1.10 4.48 14.98
C GLU A 206 -0.38 5.55 15.79
N ARG A 207 -1.06 6.64 16.13
CA ARG A 207 -0.51 7.68 17.02
C ARG A 207 -0.14 7.11 18.38
N ALA A 208 -1.07 6.41 19.05
CA ALA A 208 -0.82 5.82 20.35
C ALA A 208 0.37 4.84 20.33
N LEU A 209 0.48 4.01 19.29
CA LEU A 209 1.61 3.10 19.14
C LEU A 209 2.93 3.84 18.86
N PHE A 210 2.90 4.92 18.09
CA PHE A 210 4.05 5.78 17.85
C PHE A 210 4.55 6.42 19.16
N HIS A 211 3.67 7.07 19.92
CA HIS A 211 4.05 7.69 21.20
C HIS A 211 4.53 6.65 22.22
N ALA A 212 3.92 5.46 22.27
CA ALA A 212 4.37 4.38 23.16
C ALA A 212 5.73 3.76 22.76
N SER A 213 6.18 3.96 21.51
CA SER A 213 7.41 3.36 20.99
C SER A 213 8.52 4.37 20.72
N THR A 214 8.28 5.66 20.93
CA THR A 214 9.23 6.73 20.67
C THR A 214 9.34 7.66 21.88
N THR A 215 10.50 8.26 22.04
CA THR A 215 10.74 9.30 23.05
C THR A 215 11.13 10.58 22.35
N MET A 216 10.66 11.71 22.86
CA MET A 216 10.94 13.01 22.29
C MET A 216 11.68 13.89 23.28
N ALA A 217 12.73 14.56 22.80
CA ALA A 217 13.34 15.65 23.54
C ALA A 217 12.50 16.91 23.30
N ILE A 218 12.05 17.56 24.38
CA ILE A 218 11.32 18.82 24.28
C ILE A 218 12.34 19.91 23.93
N GLY A 219 12.18 20.50 22.75
CA GLY A 219 12.98 21.63 22.27
C GLY A 219 12.25 22.96 22.48
N ASP A 220 12.40 23.85 21.50
CA ASP A 220 11.81 25.19 21.44
C ASP A 220 10.32 25.21 21.04
N GLY A 221 9.67 24.05 20.96
CA GLY A 221 8.27 23.90 20.55
C GLY A 221 8.05 23.77 19.03
N SER A 222 9.10 23.85 18.20
CA SER A 222 8.99 23.65 16.75
C SER A 222 8.83 22.18 16.33
N THR A 223 9.39 21.26 17.11
CA THR A 223 9.49 19.82 16.78
C THR A 223 8.72 18.92 17.74
N ALA A 224 8.38 19.42 18.93
CA ALA A 224 7.67 18.69 19.97
C ALA A 224 6.69 19.63 20.68
N LEU A 225 5.40 19.34 20.57
CA LEU A 225 4.34 20.09 21.25
C LEU A 225 4.05 19.43 22.60
N PHE A 226 4.42 20.10 23.69
CA PHE A 226 4.33 19.57 25.05
C PHE A 226 2.95 18.98 25.43
N TRP A 227 1.86 19.57 24.93
CA TRP A 227 0.49 19.18 25.27
C TRP A 227 -0.12 18.17 24.28
N GLU A 228 0.36 18.12 23.04
CA GLU A 228 -0.23 17.29 21.98
C GLU A 228 0.53 15.98 21.75
N ASP A 229 1.81 15.95 22.11
CA ASP A 229 2.73 14.84 21.80
C ASP A 229 2.95 13.84 22.94
N ARG A 230 2.06 13.84 23.94
CA ARG A 230 2.18 13.06 25.18
C ARG A 230 1.63 11.64 25.08
#